data_AF-A0A2L0VS33-F1
#
_entry.id   AF-A0A2L0VS33-F1
#
_cell.length_a   1.000
_cell.length_b   1.000
_cell.length_c   1.000
_cell.angle_alpha   90.00
_cell.angle_beta   90.00
_cell.angle_gamma   90.00
#
_symmetry.space_group_name_H-M   'P 1'
#
loop_
_entity.id
_entity.type
_entity.pdbx_description
1 polymer ?
#
loop_
_entity_poly.entity_id
_entity_poly.type
_entity_poly.pdbx_seq_one_letter_code
_entity_poly.pdbx_strand_id
1 'polypeptide(L)'
;MDIETDDALVGIGKLHRVMVWDGQREREKEMLWGLPSRDADIFQIPLLKSETAIIDRPCLLLANEFGLVKRGKTVYAASLITDEPFFCIAAVWRPAHRLWPESFAALTVPAYDDLAPHKDRHVGVVRPEDWFDWLMGARPPLDMLRPFPKNSFSIMPPIQQNFDEMLGAA
;
A
#
# COMPACT_ATOMS: atom_id res chain seq x y z
N MET A 1 -3.18 -10.60 15.67
CA MET A 1 -3.07 -9.56 14.63
C MET A 1 -1.98 -10.05 13.72
N ASP A 2 -2.32 -10.54 12.53
CA ASP A 2 -1.32 -11.14 11.63
C ASP A 2 -0.49 -10.00 11.02
N ILE A 3 0.79 -9.95 11.35
CA ILE A 3 1.71 -8.92 10.88
C ILE A 3 2.37 -9.47 9.63
N GLU A 4 1.96 -8.96 8.47
CA GLU A 4 2.65 -9.25 7.22
C GLU A 4 3.93 -8.40 7.16
N THR A 5 5.09 -9.02 7.36
CA THR A 5 6.39 -8.41 7.01
C THR A 5 6.50 -8.40 5.50
N ASP A 6 6.26 -7.23 4.93
CA ASP A 6 6.25 -7.06 3.48
C ASP A 6 7.58 -6.52 2.98
N ASP A 7 8.44 -7.42 2.48
CA ASP A 7 9.70 -7.07 1.81
C ASP A 7 9.47 -6.29 0.50
N ALA A 8 8.23 -6.02 0.15
CA ALA A 8 7.75 -5.61 -1.16
C ALA A 8 7.59 -4.07 -1.30
N LEU A 9 7.60 -3.34 -0.18
CA LEU A 9 7.44 -1.89 -0.13
C LEU A 9 8.78 -1.22 0.23
N VAL A 10 9.46 -0.70 -0.79
CA VAL A 10 10.70 0.05 -0.61
C VAL A 10 10.38 1.33 0.18
N GLY A 11 10.94 1.43 1.39
CA GLY A 11 10.85 2.64 2.21
C GLY A 11 9.97 2.55 3.45
N ILE A 12 9.57 1.36 3.89
CA ILE A 12 9.11 1.15 5.26
C ILE A 12 10.13 1.75 6.25
N GLY A 13 9.64 2.48 7.25
CA GLY A 13 10.47 3.21 8.22
C GLY A 13 11.10 4.51 7.69
N LYS A 14 10.74 4.96 6.48
CA LYS A 14 11.16 6.27 5.92
C LYS A 14 9.99 7.23 5.84
N LEU A 15 10.30 8.51 5.60
CA LEU A 15 9.29 9.53 5.30
C LEU A 15 8.81 9.38 3.85
N HIS A 16 7.49 9.47 3.65
CA HIS A 16 6.86 9.48 2.34
C HIS A 16 5.85 10.62 2.22
N ARG A 17 5.65 11.08 0.99
CA ARG A 17 4.63 12.07 0.66
C ARG A 17 3.27 11.40 0.68
N VAL A 18 2.36 11.94 1.49
CA VAL A 18 0.97 11.48 1.58
C VAL A 18 0.03 12.67 1.43
N MET A 19 -1.09 12.48 0.72
CA MET A 19 -2.21 13.41 0.75
C MET A 19 -3.12 13.09 1.92
N VAL A 20 -3.53 14.14 2.65
CA VAL A 20 -4.54 14.08 3.70
C VAL A 20 -5.59 15.16 3.47
N TRP A 21 -6.77 14.96 4.03
CA TRP A 21 -7.73 16.05 4.23
C TRP A 21 -7.48 16.71 5.59
N ASP A 22 -7.26 18.03 5.63
CA ASP A 22 -7.04 18.78 6.89
C ASP A 22 -8.33 19.32 7.53
N GLY A 23 -9.49 19.03 6.92
CA GLY A 23 -10.79 19.60 7.30
C GLY A 23 -11.25 20.73 6.40
N GLN A 24 -10.37 21.30 5.56
CA GLN A 24 -10.68 22.41 4.65
C GLN A 24 -10.20 22.16 3.23
N ARG A 25 -9.02 21.54 3.06
CA ARG A 25 -8.46 21.20 1.76
C ARG A 25 -7.55 19.98 1.83
N GLU A 26 -7.22 19.46 0.67
CA GLU A 26 -6.17 18.47 0.49
C GLU A 26 -4.81 19.08 0.84
N ARG A 27 -4.02 18.31 1.59
CA ARG A 27 -2.68 18.68 2.04
C ARG A 27 -1.72 17.56 1.77
N GLU A 28 -0.62 17.90 1.15
CA GLU A 28 0.54 17.03 1.14
C GLU A 28 1.29 17.15 2.47
N LYS A 29 1.68 16.00 3.02
CA LYS A 29 2.49 15.88 4.23
C LYS A 29 3.58 14.84 4.03
N GLU A 30 4.70 15.01 4.72
CA GLU A 30 5.69 13.94 4.87
C GLU A 30 5.42 13.20 6.18
N MET A 31 5.24 11.89 6.11
CA MET A 31 4.93 11.04 7.27
C MET A 31 5.76 9.77 7.26
N LEU A 32 6.06 9.24 8.46
CA LEU A 32 6.75 7.97 8.62
C LEU A 32 5.86 6.81 8.15
N TRP A 33 6.37 5.95 7.27
CA TRP A 33 5.68 4.71 6.94
C TRP A 33 5.93 3.65 8.01
N GLY A 34 4.96 3.47 8.88
CA GLY A 34 5.01 2.54 10.00
C GLY A 34 4.29 3.12 11.20
N LEU A 35 3.11 2.57 11.53
CA LEU A 35 2.40 2.92 12.75
C LEU A 35 3.07 2.28 13.97
N PRO A 36 2.99 2.90 15.16
CA PRO A 36 3.49 2.27 16.38
C PRO A 36 2.63 1.07 16.76
N SER A 37 3.25 0.00 17.23
CA SER A 37 2.53 -1.12 17.83
C SER A 37 2.37 -0.96 19.34
N ARG A 38 1.34 -1.62 19.89
CA ARG A 38 1.21 -1.83 21.34
C ARG A 38 1.93 -3.09 21.82
N ASP A 39 2.23 -3.98 20.89
CA ASP A 39 3.01 -5.18 21.13
C ASP A 39 4.50 -4.80 21.13
N ALA A 40 5.20 -5.18 22.20
CA ALA A 40 6.61 -4.86 22.39
C ALA A 40 7.53 -5.56 21.38
N ASP A 41 7.08 -6.68 20.80
CA ASP A 41 7.85 -7.46 19.84
C ASP A 41 7.70 -6.91 18.40
N ILE A 42 6.78 -5.97 18.19
CA ILE A 42 6.51 -5.37 16.87
C ILE A 42 7.03 -3.94 16.86
N PHE A 43 8.15 -3.72 16.17
CA PHE A 43 8.72 -2.38 16.08
C PHE A 43 7.77 -1.36 15.43
N GLN A 44 7.18 -1.71 14.29
CA GLN A 44 6.20 -0.87 13.60
C GLN A 44 5.25 -1.70 12.74
N ILE A 45 4.09 -1.14 12.45
CA ILE A 45 3.03 -1.74 11.63
C ILE A 45 2.97 -0.96 10.30
N PRO A 46 3.64 -1.44 9.23
CA PRO A 46 3.65 -0.75 7.94
C PRO A 46 2.38 -1.02 7.12
N LEU A 47 1.68 -2.11 7.41
CA LEU A 47 0.55 -2.61 6.63
C LEU A 47 -0.60 -3.02 7.55
N LEU A 48 -1.83 -2.81 7.06
CA LEU A 48 -3.05 -3.26 7.70
C LEU A 48 -4.00 -3.86 6.67
N LYS A 49 -4.70 -4.95 7.01
CA LYS A 49 -5.74 -5.54 6.14
C LYS A 49 -6.97 -4.62 6.09
N SER A 50 -7.33 -4.14 4.90
CA SER A 50 -8.44 -3.18 4.71
C SER A 50 -9.78 -3.66 5.29
N GLU A 51 -10.01 -4.98 5.35
CA GLU A 51 -11.23 -5.61 5.84
C GLU A 51 -11.37 -5.56 7.37
N THR A 52 -10.26 -5.33 8.09
CA THR A 52 -10.23 -5.35 9.57
C THR A 52 -9.67 -4.07 10.18
N ALA A 53 -9.03 -3.22 9.37
CA ALA A 53 -8.44 -1.97 9.81
C ALA A 53 -9.52 -0.96 10.23
N ILE A 54 -9.22 -0.16 11.26
CA ILE A 54 -10.00 1.04 11.60
C ILE A 54 -9.47 2.19 10.75
N ILE A 55 -10.26 2.61 9.75
CA ILE A 55 -9.90 3.64 8.76
C ILE A 55 -10.66 4.94 9.07
N ASP A 56 -10.31 5.59 10.18
CA ASP A 56 -10.92 6.86 10.66
C ASP A 56 -10.19 8.12 10.17
N ARG A 57 -8.96 7.95 9.66
CA ARG A 57 -8.11 9.01 9.11
C ARG A 57 -7.47 8.52 7.81
N PRO A 58 -8.25 8.41 6.73
CA PRO A 58 -7.71 7.99 5.44
C PRO A 58 -6.66 8.99 4.95
N CYS A 59 -5.64 8.46 4.30
CA CYS A 59 -4.67 9.22 3.50
C CYS A 59 -4.37 8.46 2.21
N LEU A 60 -3.76 9.17 1.26
CA LEU A 60 -3.29 8.62 0.00
C LEU A 60 -1.76 8.69 -0.02
N LEU A 61 -1.09 7.56 -0.11
CA LEU A 61 0.34 7.51 -0.40
C LEU A 61 0.55 7.67 -1.90
N LEU A 62 1.31 8.69 -2.32
CA LEU A 62 1.67 8.90 -3.72
C LEU A 62 2.72 7.85 -4.12
N ALA A 63 2.45 7.11 -5.19
CA ALA A 63 3.32 6.05 -5.67
C ALA A 63 3.37 5.97 -7.19
N ASN A 64 4.51 5.49 -7.70
CA ASN A 64 4.69 5.17 -9.12
C ASN A 64 4.70 3.66 -9.37
N GLU A 65 5.00 2.88 -8.34
CA GLU A 65 5.01 1.43 -8.37
C GLU A 65 4.84 0.86 -6.96
N PHE A 66 4.34 -0.37 -6.89
CA PHE A 66 4.47 -1.25 -5.74
C PHE A 66 4.96 -2.60 -6.25
N GLY A 67 5.74 -3.35 -5.48
CA GLY A 67 6.37 -4.54 -6.02
C GLY A 67 6.48 -5.64 -5.00
N LEU A 68 7.37 -6.59 -5.29
CA LEU A 68 7.92 -7.59 -4.39
C LEU A 68 9.44 -7.59 -4.55
N VAL A 69 10.15 -7.37 -3.45
CA VAL A 69 11.60 -7.54 -3.36
C VAL A 69 11.86 -8.76 -2.48
N LYS A 70 12.79 -9.62 -2.87
CA LYS A 70 13.26 -10.75 -2.05
C LYS A 70 14.78 -10.70 -1.97
N ARG A 71 15.33 -10.72 -0.77
CA ARG A 71 16.79 -10.70 -0.51
C ARG A 71 17.51 -9.57 -1.27
N GLY A 72 16.91 -8.37 -1.28
CA GLY A 72 17.45 -7.19 -1.95
C GLY A 72 17.34 -7.18 -3.48
N LYS A 73 16.63 -8.15 -4.09
CA LYS A 73 16.38 -8.21 -5.53
C LYS A 73 14.89 -8.04 -5.83
N THR A 74 14.56 -7.11 -6.71
CA THR A 74 13.19 -6.94 -7.21
C THR A 74 12.76 -8.19 -7.98
N VAL A 75 11.72 -8.84 -7.48
CA VAL A 75 11.04 -9.96 -8.16
C VAL A 75 10.13 -9.37 -9.23
N TYR A 76 9.31 -8.38 -8.86
CA TYR A 76 8.54 -7.54 -9.79
C TYR A 76 8.18 -6.20 -9.15
N ALA A 77 7.79 -5.25 -9.98
CA ALA A 77 7.18 -3.97 -9.67
C ALA A 77 5.95 -3.82 -10.59
N ALA A 78 4.86 -3.33 -10.04
CA ALA A 78 3.59 -3.10 -10.71
C ALA A 78 3.25 -1.61 -10.65
N SER A 79 2.93 -1.03 -11.80
CA SER A 79 2.50 0.36 -11.95
C SER A 79 1.12 0.41 -12.59
N LEU A 80 0.22 1.24 -12.06
CA LEU A 80 -1.13 1.39 -12.61
C LEU A 80 -1.04 2.01 -14.02
N ILE A 81 -1.73 1.41 -14.99
CA ILE A 81 -1.91 2.00 -16.31
C ILE A 81 -3.02 3.04 -16.20
N THR A 82 -2.64 4.31 -16.20
CA THR A 82 -3.54 5.46 -16.04
C THR A 82 -2.97 6.67 -16.78
N ASP A 83 -3.83 7.64 -17.09
CA ASP A 83 -3.41 8.92 -17.68
C ASP A 83 -2.75 9.85 -16.65
N GLU A 84 -2.90 9.55 -15.36
CA GLU A 84 -2.26 10.29 -14.27
C GLU A 84 -0.76 9.98 -14.16
N PRO A 85 0.09 10.95 -13.78
CA PRO A 85 1.54 10.75 -13.67
C PRO A 85 1.96 9.87 -12.48
N PHE A 86 1.02 9.55 -11.58
CA PHE A 86 1.19 8.69 -10.41
C PHE A 86 -0.15 8.02 -10.08
N PHE A 87 -0.12 7.03 -9.18
CA PHE A 87 -1.33 6.51 -8.54
C PHE A 87 -1.24 6.65 -7.02
N CYS A 88 -2.39 6.48 -6.36
CA CYS A 88 -2.47 6.58 -4.92
C CYS A 88 -2.73 5.23 -4.28
N ILE A 89 -1.93 4.91 -3.27
CA ILE A 89 -2.14 3.76 -2.38
C ILE A 89 -2.99 4.21 -1.18
N ALA A 90 -4.00 3.42 -0.88
CA ALA A 90 -4.87 3.59 0.27
C ALA A 90 -4.08 3.40 1.56
N ALA A 91 -4.18 4.35 2.48
CA ALA A 91 -3.51 4.31 3.75
C ALA A 91 -4.36 4.93 4.86
N VAL A 92 -3.94 4.69 6.10
CA VAL A 92 -4.50 5.33 7.29
C VAL A 92 -3.38 5.99 8.10
N TRP A 93 -3.56 7.25 8.47
CA TRP A 93 -2.55 8.02 9.19
C TRP A 93 -2.91 8.25 10.66
N ARG A 94 -1.89 8.55 11.47
CA ARG A 94 -1.99 8.86 12.89
C ARG A 94 -1.18 10.12 13.20
N PRO A 95 -1.71 11.03 14.04
CA PRO A 95 -0.96 12.17 14.51
C PRO A 95 0.22 11.70 15.36
N ALA A 96 1.24 12.57 15.47
CA ALA A 96 2.38 12.32 16.33
C ALA A 96 1.93 12.18 17.79
N HIS A 97 2.63 11.32 18.53
CA HIS A 97 2.54 11.27 19.98
C HIS A 97 3.94 11.21 20.58
N ARG A 98 4.05 11.23 21.92
CA ARG A 98 5.32 11.48 22.64
C ARG A 98 6.57 10.72 22.14
N LEU A 99 6.41 9.51 21.61
CA LEU A 99 7.53 8.65 21.21
C LEU A 99 7.51 8.28 19.72
N TRP A 100 6.53 8.76 18.96
CA TRP A 100 6.35 8.37 17.57
C TRP A 100 5.90 9.57 16.71
N PRO A 101 6.55 9.82 15.57
CA PRO A 101 6.18 10.94 14.69
C PRO A 101 4.80 10.70 14.05
N GLU A 102 4.34 11.69 13.29
CA GLU A 102 3.23 11.46 12.37
C GLU A 102 3.58 10.32 11.42
N SER A 103 2.67 9.36 11.33
CA SER A 103 2.94 8.11 10.65
C SER A 103 1.69 7.55 9.99
N PHE A 104 1.88 6.63 9.06
CA PHE A 104 0.80 5.94 8.39
C PHE A 104 1.10 4.45 8.20
N ALA A 105 0.06 3.67 7.96
CA ALA A 105 0.15 2.32 7.42
C ALA A 105 -0.62 2.25 6.11
N ALA A 106 -0.04 1.61 5.11
CA ALA A 106 -0.77 1.31 3.88
C ALA A 106 -1.77 0.18 4.13
N LEU A 107 -2.88 0.21 3.40
CA LEU A 107 -3.89 -0.82 3.47
C LEU A 107 -3.61 -1.88 2.41
N THR A 108 -3.78 -3.14 2.78
CA THR A 108 -3.72 -4.25 1.84
C THR A 108 -5.12 -4.74 1.47
N VAL A 109 -5.23 -5.30 0.28
CA VAL A 109 -6.39 -5.99 -0.29
C VAL A 109 -5.97 -7.39 -0.76
N PRO A 110 -6.91 -8.32 -1.03
CA PRO A 110 -6.58 -9.54 -1.77
C PRO A 110 -5.86 -9.19 -3.07
N ALA A 111 -4.86 -9.98 -3.42
CA ALA A 111 -4.04 -9.71 -4.59
C ALA A 111 -4.87 -9.62 -5.88
N TYR A 112 -4.49 -8.68 -6.73
CA TYR A 112 -5.08 -8.55 -8.07
C TYR A 112 -4.76 -9.81 -8.89
N ASP A 113 -5.63 -10.17 -9.83
CA ASP A 113 -5.51 -11.39 -10.64
C ASP A 113 -4.12 -11.59 -11.26
N ASP A 114 -3.50 -10.51 -11.74
CA ASP A 114 -2.18 -10.56 -12.39
C ASP A 114 -1.01 -10.77 -11.42
N LEU A 115 -1.23 -10.57 -10.11
CA LEU A 115 -0.22 -10.66 -9.05
C LEU A 115 -0.48 -11.80 -8.05
N ALA A 116 -1.72 -12.29 -7.97
CA ALA A 116 -2.17 -13.33 -7.05
C ALA A 116 -1.32 -14.62 -7.07
N PRO A 117 -0.75 -15.07 -8.22
CA PRO A 117 0.15 -16.22 -8.20
C PRO A 117 1.44 -16.05 -7.40
N HIS A 118 1.85 -14.81 -7.07
CA HIS A 118 3.13 -14.53 -6.40
C HIS A 118 3.00 -14.14 -4.95
N LYS A 119 1.90 -13.47 -4.60
CA LYS A 119 1.59 -13.00 -3.26
C LYS A 119 0.09 -12.89 -3.12
N ASP A 120 -0.42 -13.25 -1.96
CA ASP A 120 -1.84 -13.32 -1.63
C ASP A 120 -2.48 -11.94 -1.39
N ARG A 121 -1.67 -10.95 -0.99
CA ARG A 121 -2.12 -9.58 -0.72
C ARG A 121 -1.20 -8.50 -1.25
N HIS A 122 -1.81 -7.44 -1.76
CA HIS A 122 -1.14 -6.23 -2.24
C HIS A 122 -1.71 -4.98 -1.62
N VAL A 123 -0.97 -3.87 -1.75
CA VAL A 123 -1.49 -2.56 -1.40
C VAL A 123 -2.77 -2.26 -2.18
N GLY A 124 -3.76 -1.70 -1.50
CA GLY A 124 -5.00 -1.23 -2.11
C GLY A 124 -4.73 0.04 -2.90
N VAL A 125 -4.94 0.00 -4.22
CA VAL A 125 -4.82 1.18 -5.08
C VAL A 125 -6.19 1.86 -5.15
N VAL A 126 -6.24 3.16 -4.86
CA VAL A 126 -7.45 3.98 -5.00
C VAL A 126 -7.48 4.54 -6.42
N ARG A 127 -8.61 4.36 -7.10
CA ARG A 127 -8.78 4.88 -8.46
C ARG A 127 -8.78 6.41 -8.46
N PRO A 128 -8.29 7.07 -9.53
CA PRO A 128 -8.29 8.53 -9.62
C PRO A 128 -9.65 9.17 -9.32
N GLU A 129 -10.74 8.58 -9.83
CA GLU A 129 -12.09 9.08 -9.58
C GLU A 129 -12.56 8.97 -8.12
N ASP A 130 -11.90 8.15 -7.30
CA ASP A 130 -12.27 7.87 -5.91
C ASP A 130 -11.36 8.61 -4.90
N TRP A 131 -10.32 9.34 -5.35
CA TRP A 131 -9.33 9.96 -4.45
C TRP A 131 -9.95 10.94 -3.44
N PHE A 132 -10.82 11.83 -3.91
CA PHE A 132 -11.45 12.82 -3.04
C PHE A 132 -12.38 12.16 -2.02
N ASP A 133 -13.22 11.21 -2.47
CA ASP A 133 -14.12 10.46 -1.59
C ASP A 133 -13.36 9.64 -0.54
N TRP A 134 -12.19 9.09 -0.92
CA TRP A 134 -11.30 8.41 0.00
C TRP A 134 -10.79 9.35 1.09
N LEU A 135 -10.22 10.50 0.71
CA LEU A 135 -9.69 11.48 1.67
C LEU A 135 -10.76 12.04 2.60
N MET A 136 -11.99 12.20 2.09
CA MET A 136 -13.14 12.67 2.86
C MET A 136 -13.77 11.58 3.73
N GLY A 137 -13.44 10.30 3.51
CA GLY A 137 -14.15 9.18 4.11
C GLY A 137 -15.65 9.18 3.76
N ALA A 138 -16.00 9.64 2.56
CA ALA A 138 -17.39 9.87 2.14
C ALA A 138 -18.14 8.58 1.83
N ARG A 139 -17.41 7.49 1.55
CA ARG A 139 -17.94 6.16 1.25
C ARG A 139 -17.23 5.09 2.08
N PRO A 140 -17.86 3.91 2.30
CA PRO A 140 -17.19 2.78 2.90
C PRO A 140 -15.88 2.43 2.16
N PRO A 141 -14.75 2.23 2.86
CA PRO A 141 -13.46 1.97 2.23
C PRO A 141 -13.48 0.79 1.24
N LEU A 142 -14.19 -0.29 1.56
CA LEU A 142 -14.24 -1.49 0.72
C LEU A 142 -15.01 -1.28 -0.59
N ASP A 143 -15.89 -0.28 -0.67
CA ASP A 143 -16.57 0.07 -1.93
C ASP A 143 -15.62 0.74 -2.93
N MET A 144 -14.56 1.40 -2.42
CA MET A 144 -13.52 2.05 -3.23
C MET A 144 -12.31 1.13 -3.49
N LEU A 145 -12.03 0.20 -2.57
CA LEU A 145 -10.94 -0.78 -2.68
C LEU A 145 -11.34 -2.05 -3.45
N ARG A 146 -12.08 -1.86 -4.53
CA ARG A 146 -12.53 -2.95 -5.41
C ARG A 146 -11.39 -3.47 -6.30
N PRO A 147 -11.37 -4.79 -6.61
CA PRO A 147 -10.37 -5.37 -7.50
C PRO A 147 -10.25 -4.63 -8.83
N PHE A 148 -9.05 -4.61 -9.39
CA PHE A 148 -8.82 -4.11 -10.74
C PHE A 148 -9.02 -5.21 -11.78
N PRO A 149 -9.58 -4.90 -12.96
CA PRO A 149 -9.59 -5.83 -14.08
C PRO A 149 -8.16 -6.29 -14.44
N LYS A 150 -8.04 -7.47 -15.04
CA LYS A 150 -6.77 -7.93 -15.62
C LYS A 150 -6.17 -6.89 -16.57
N ASN A 151 -4.85 -6.82 -16.60
CA ASN A 151 -4.07 -5.88 -17.40
C ASN A 151 -4.26 -4.40 -17.00
N SER A 152 -4.68 -4.14 -15.76
CA SER A 152 -4.70 -2.76 -15.22
C SER A 152 -3.31 -2.29 -14.77
N PHE A 153 -2.35 -3.21 -14.63
CA PHE A 153 -1.00 -2.90 -14.17
C PHE A 153 0.03 -3.28 -15.23
N SER A 154 1.01 -2.40 -15.42
CA SER A 154 2.26 -2.71 -16.10
C SER A 154 3.22 -3.34 -15.09
N ILE A 155 3.79 -4.51 -15.39
CA ILE A 155 4.57 -5.31 -14.45
C ILE A 155 6.00 -5.53 -14.97
N MET A 156 7.02 -5.18 -14.16
CA MET A 156 8.44 -5.23 -14.51
C MET A 156 9.35 -5.81 -13.39
N PRO A 157 10.30 -6.71 -13.69
CA PRO A 157 10.37 -7.46 -14.94
C PRO A 157 9.06 -8.25 -15.17
N PRO A 158 8.74 -8.61 -16.42
CA PRO A 158 7.59 -9.45 -16.70
C PRO A 158 7.64 -10.68 -15.81
N ILE A 159 6.55 -10.92 -15.11
CA ILE A 159 6.40 -12.09 -14.25
C ILE A 159 6.52 -13.34 -15.14
N GLN A 160 7.51 -14.18 -14.86
CA GLN A 160 7.64 -15.46 -15.54
C GLN A 160 6.66 -16.46 -14.90
N GLN A 161 5.83 -17.10 -15.71
CA GLN A 161 4.80 -18.02 -15.22
C GLN A 161 5.37 -19.30 -14.57
N ASN A 162 6.68 -19.56 -14.70
CA ASN A 162 7.38 -20.76 -14.19
C ASN A 162 8.47 -20.44 -13.14
N PHE A 163 8.28 -19.44 -12.28
CA PHE A 163 9.29 -19.09 -11.26
C PHE A 163 9.63 -20.23 -10.28
N ASP A 164 8.71 -21.17 -10.05
CA ASP A 164 8.94 -22.34 -9.19
C ASP A 164 9.85 -23.41 -9.84
N GLU A 165 9.85 -23.55 -11.17
CA GLU A 165 10.74 -24.52 -11.86
C GLU A 165 12.21 -24.05 -11.87
N MET A 166 12.46 -22.74 -11.84
CA MET A 166 13.82 -22.18 -11.90
C MET A 166 14.55 -22.13 -10.55
N LEU A 167 13.84 -22.20 -9.42
CA LEU A 167 14.43 -22.16 -8.08
C LEU A 167 14.52 -23.53 -7.40
N GLY A 168 13.90 -24.57 -7.99
CA GLY A 168 13.98 -25.96 -7.52
C GLY A 168 15.12 -26.79 -8.13
N ALA A 169 15.95 -26.21 -8.98
CA ALA A 169 17.08 -26.88 -9.64
C ALA A 169 18.43 -26.26 -9.25
N ALA A 170 18.86 -26.48 -8.00
CA ALA A 170 20.27 -26.47 -7.57
C ALA A 170 20.42 -27.14 -6.20
#